data_AF-A0A0C9TU56-F1
#
_entry.id   AF-A0A0C9TU56-F1
#
_cell.length_a   1.000
_cell.length_b   1.000
_cell.length_c   1.000
_cell.angle_alpha   90.00
_cell.angle_beta   90.00
_cell.angle_gamma   90.00
#
_symmetry.space_group_name_H-M   'P 1'
#
loop_
_entity.id
_entity.type
_entity.pdbx_description
1 polymer ?
#
loop_
_entity_poly.entity_id
_entity_poly.type
_entity_poly.pdbx_seq_one_letter_code
_entity_poly.pdbx_strand_id
1 'polypeptide(L)'
;SFRSAKELQKCIEILPSGPRWKYVVIETEFHTKHILHLFFRDVIACLQVLLSDPVLTDHVEFCPHKIFTSAKRVHQIYHDWLTGDCAWELQTQLPPGSILLDIILSSNKTHITLIGNCQVHPLLISLANISSSSRNKELNNAYLLLALMLIPKFTSSNPLSTGMLADRLLHQVIDLVVEPLKKAAQYGRMMSDPAGNSKYYFTLLTAYIADTPEAHVLTCVRNNASHVTTMMKSQFGDCFRHLSRTAHLTLLQLHAITTSPSTLPAYFKACKPHLNGVNAPFWQDWALTEPSIVFGPEPLHHVHKMFWDHNFCWAINLLGEAELDFRFLLLQPLTGYHWFSDGVTLLRSPSGRDHRNIQQYIIGIVAGAAPRRCITALCALNDFRYYAQAPRFSEEDITRMQNALKEFHDNKSSIIDNGARTHWQIPKLELLKSVTLSIRLQGAPMQWTTDIHN
;
A
#
# COMPACT_ATOMS: atom_id res chain seq x y z
N SER A 1 13.74 -34.79 -17.33
CA SER A 1 14.00 -34.55 -18.76
C SER A 1 12.79 -35.05 -19.53
N PHE A 2 12.12 -34.19 -20.30
CA PHE A 2 10.96 -34.51 -21.13
C PHE A 2 11.34 -34.33 -22.60
N ARG A 3 10.82 -35.20 -23.48
CA ARG A 3 11.09 -35.18 -24.92
C ARG A 3 9.90 -34.70 -25.75
N SER A 4 8.76 -34.44 -25.12
CA SER A 4 7.58 -33.86 -25.77
C SER A 4 6.73 -33.01 -24.82
N ALA A 5 5.93 -32.09 -25.38
CA ALA A 5 4.97 -31.29 -24.62
C ALA A 5 3.95 -32.17 -23.86
N LYS A 6 3.62 -33.34 -24.39
CA LYS A 6 2.69 -34.30 -23.79
C LYS A 6 3.28 -35.00 -22.57
N GLU A 7 4.59 -35.29 -22.58
CA GLU A 7 5.31 -35.80 -21.42
C GLU A 7 5.46 -34.74 -20.33
N LEU A 8 5.76 -33.48 -20.72
CA LEU A 8 5.78 -32.36 -19.79
C LEU A 8 4.41 -32.16 -19.12
N GLN A 9 3.32 -32.20 -19.89
CA GLN A 9 1.97 -32.05 -19.36
C GLN A 9 1.59 -33.18 -18.40
N LYS A 10 1.93 -34.44 -18.69
CA LYS A 10 1.77 -35.55 -17.76
C LYS A 10 2.57 -35.36 -16.47
N CYS A 11 3.80 -34.83 -16.55
CA CYS A 11 4.58 -34.50 -15.36
C CYS A 11 3.92 -33.38 -14.54
N ILE A 12 3.36 -32.35 -15.20
CA ILE A 12 2.62 -31.27 -14.54
C ILE A 12 1.34 -31.79 -13.87
N GLU A 13 0.63 -32.73 -14.50
CA GLU A 13 -0.60 -33.35 -13.95
C GLU A 13 -0.33 -34.21 -12.69
N ILE A 14 0.91 -34.66 -12.48
CA ILE A 14 1.33 -35.42 -11.28
C ILE A 14 1.72 -34.48 -10.13
N LEU A 15 2.01 -33.21 -10.41
CA LEU A 15 2.32 -32.23 -9.35
C LEU A 15 1.07 -31.97 -8.50
N PRO A 16 1.24 -31.69 -7.19
CA PRO A 16 0.11 -31.31 -6.33
C PRO A 16 -0.67 -30.16 -6.97
N SER A 17 -1.96 -30.37 -7.22
CA SER A 17 -2.80 -29.29 -7.74
C SER A 17 -2.91 -28.18 -6.69
N GLY A 18 -2.60 -26.95 -7.07
CA GLY A 18 -2.77 -25.79 -6.21
C GLY A 18 -4.24 -25.57 -5.78
N PRO A 19 -4.51 -24.55 -4.95
CA PRO A 19 -5.84 -24.27 -4.43
C PRO A 19 -6.83 -24.08 -5.59
N ARG A 20 -7.93 -24.84 -5.58
CA ARG A 20 -8.91 -24.82 -6.66
C ARG A 20 -9.72 -23.52 -6.64
N TRP A 21 -10.04 -23.02 -7.82
CA TRP A 21 -10.99 -21.93 -8.01
C TRP A 21 -12.40 -22.39 -7.64
N LYS A 22 -13.07 -21.57 -6.84
CA LYS A 22 -14.48 -21.60 -6.50
C LYS A 22 -15.14 -20.38 -7.15
N TYR A 23 -16.45 -20.44 -7.35
CA TYR A 23 -17.22 -19.26 -7.74
C TYR A 23 -18.51 -19.16 -6.94
N VAL A 24 -18.99 -17.94 -6.75
CA VAL A 24 -20.28 -17.64 -6.14
C VAL A 24 -20.93 -16.47 -6.88
N VAL A 25 -22.25 -16.47 -6.95
CA VAL A 25 -23.02 -15.33 -7.45
C VAL A 25 -23.23 -14.37 -6.28
N ILE A 26 -22.86 -13.11 -6.45
CA ILE A 26 -23.04 -12.08 -5.43
C ILE A 26 -24.40 -11.44 -5.59
N GLU A 27 -25.25 -11.63 -4.59
CA GLU A 27 -26.54 -10.95 -4.49
C GLU A 27 -26.31 -9.51 -4.00
N THR A 28 -26.85 -8.55 -4.75
CA THR A 28 -26.77 -7.13 -4.43
C THR A 28 -28.17 -6.60 -4.11
N GLU A 29 -28.28 -5.78 -3.06
CA GLU A 29 -29.54 -5.10 -2.70
C GLU A 29 -30.10 -4.25 -3.85
N PHE A 30 -29.21 -3.76 -4.72
CA PHE A 30 -29.55 -2.94 -5.89
C PHE A 30 -29.22 -3.68 -7.19
N HIS A 31 -30.07 -3.52 -8.21
CA HIS A 31 -29.89 -4.18 -9.50
C HIS A 31 -28.63 -3.72 -10.24
N THR A 32 -27.93 -4.69 -10.80
CA THR A 32 -26.77 -4.53 -11.66
C THR A 32 -27.13 -4.94 -13.10
N LYS A 33 -26.41 -4.39 -14.08
CA LYS A 33 -26.64 -4.68 -15.51
C LYS A 33 -26.34 -6.14 -15.86
N HIS A 34 -25.46 -6.78 -15.10
CA HIS A 34 -25.04 -8.16 -15.29
C HIS A 34 -24.92 -8.84 -13.92
N ILE A 35 -25.20 -10.15 -13.90
CA ILE A 35 -24.97 -10.98 -12.72
C ILE A 35 -23.49 -10.89 -12.34
N LEU A 36 -23.23 -10.67 -11.05
CA LEU A 36 -21.86 -10.55 -10.54
C LEU A 36 -21.38 -11.91 -10.07
N HIS A 37 -20.37 -12.43 -10.77
CA HIS A 37 -19.65 -13.64 -10.38
C HIS A 37 -18.37 -13.24 -9.63
N LEU A 38 -18.20 -13.79 -8.43
CA LEU A 38 -16.94 -13.77 -7.71
C LEU A 38 -16.23 -15.09 -7.94
N PHE A 39 -15.00 -15.04 -8.44
CA PHE A 39 -14.11 -16.20 -8.49
C PHE A 39 -13.06 -16.06 -7.40
N PHE A 40 -12.87 -17.09 -6.57
CA PHE A 40 -11.95 -17.04 -5.45
C PHE A 40 -11.37 -18.41 -5.12
N ARG A 41 -10.26 -18.45 -4.40
CA ARG A 41 -9.62 -19.67 -3.92
C ARG A 41 -9.83 -19.82 -2.42
N ASP A 42 -9.69 -21.05 -1.93
CA ASP A 42 -9.67 -21.32 -0.50
C ASP A 42 -8.46 -20.63 0.14
N VAL A 43 -8.71 -19.60 0.96
CA VAL A 43 -7.66 -18.74 1.48
C VAL A 43 -6.68 -19.48 2.39
N ILE A 44 -7.15 -20.47 3.16
CA ILE A 44 -6.29 -21.29 4.01
C ILE A 44 -5.41 -22.19 3.16
N ALA A 45 -5.97 -22.80 2.11
CA ALA A 45 -5.18 -23.59 1.18
C ALA A 45 -4.10 -22.74 0.48
N CYS A 46 -4.39 -21.48 0.15
CA CYS A 46 -3.38 -20.54 -0.37
C CYS A 46 -2.24 -20.31 0.63
N LEU A 47 -2.53 -20.13 1.92
CA LEU A 47 -1.50 -20.00 2.95
C LEU A 47 -0.66 -21.26 3.08
N GLN A 48 -1.30 -22.44 3.05
CA GLN A 48 -0.57 -23.72 3.11
C GLN A 48 0.35 -23.90 1.91
N VAL A 49 -0.04 -23.46 0.72
CA VAL A 49 0.84 -23.47 -0.47
C VAL A 49 2.05 -22.55 -0.29
N LEU A 50 1.86 -21.33 0.23
CA LEU A 50 2.99 -20.43 0.51
C LEU A 50 3.96 -21.01 1.54
N LEU A 51 3.43 -21.63 2.61
CA LEU A 51 4.24 -22.25 3.65
C LEU A 51 4.95 -23.54 3.17
N SER A 52 4.33 -24.30 2.28
CA SER A 52 4.88 -25.56 1.78
C SER A 52 5.75 -25.41 0.53
N ASP A 53 6.02 -24.17 0.07
CA ASP A 53 6.90 -23.94 -1.08
C ASP A 53 8.38 -24.15 -0.70
N PRO A 54 9.08 -25.12 -1.30
CA PRO A 54 10.50 -25.35 -1.03
C PRO A 54 11.38 -24.14 -1.32
N VAL A 55 11.01 -23.27 -2.27
CA VAL A 55 11.75 -22.06 -2.61
C VAL A 55 11.69 -21.02 -1.48
N LEU A 56 10.62 -21.04 -0.68
CA LEU A 56 10.38 -20.09 0.40
C LEU A 56 10.78 -20.63 1.78
N THR A 57 11.00 -21.94 1.92
CA THR A 57 11.21 -22.63 3.19
C THR A 57 12.29 -21.98 4.07
N ASP A 58 13.45 -21.67 3.50
CA ASP A 58 14.58 -21.04 4.23
C ASP A 58 14.42 -19.52 4.42
N HIS A 59 13.29 -18.96 4.01
CA HIS A 59 12.99 -17.53 4.04
C HIS A 59 11.76 -17.18 4.88
N VAL A 60 11.11 -18.18 5.49
CA VAL A 60 9.97 -18.00 6.38
C VAL A 60 10.45 -17.93 7.82
N GLU A 61 10.08 -16.86 8.50
CA GLU A 61 10.36 -16.63 9.91
C GLU A 61 9.05 -16.50 10.69
N PHE A 62 9.02 -17.08 11.90
CA PHE A 62 7.81 -17.14 12.73
C PHE A 62 7.92 -16.36 14.03
N CYS A 63 9.13 -15.96 14.40
CA CYS A 63 9.40 -15.33 15.68
C CYS A 63 9.78 -13.87 15.47
N PRO A 64 8.95 -12.93 15.95
CA PRO A 64 9.36 -11.54 16.08
C PRO A 64 10.64 -11.44 16.91
N HIS A 65 11.55 -10.56 16.51
CA HIS A 65 12.85 -10.43 17.16
C HIS A 65 13.38 -9.00 17.05
N LYS A 66 14.14 -8.57 18.07
CA LYS A 66 14.74 -7.24 18.10
C LYS A 66 16.22 -7.32 17.77
N ILE A 67 16.63 -6.60 16.74
CA ILE A 67 18.03 -6.50 16.31
C ILE A 67 18.61 -5.19 16.83
N PHE A 68 19.84 -5.23 17.34
CA PHE A 68 20.53 -4.03 17.85
C PHE A 68 21.91 -3.89 17.22
N THR A 69 22.38 -2.64 17.07
CA THR A 69 23.71 -2.32 16.53
C THR A 69 24.88 -2.78 17.40
N SER A 70 24.64 -3.02 18.68
CA SER A 70 25.67 -3.46 19.64
C SER A 70 25.05 -4.24 20.80
N ALA A 71 25.92 -4.96 21.54
CA ALA A 71 25.52 -5.70 22.75
C ALA A 71 24.89 -4.83 23.84
N LYS A 72 25.17 -3.51 23.84
CA LYS A 72 24.55 -2.55 24.77
C LYS A 72 23.09 -2.23 24.45
N ARG A 73 22.55 -2.73 23.32
CA ARG A 73 21.15 -2.59 22.88
C ARG A 73 20.67 -1.13 22.79
N VAL A 74 21.55 -0.21 22.39
CA VAL A 74 21.25 1.23 22.37
C VAL A 74 20.41 1.63 21.16
N HIS A 75 20.68 1.08 19.98
CA HIS A 75 19.94 1.39 18.76
C HIS A 75 19.36 0.12 18.15
N GLN A 76 18.03 0.04 18.12
CA GLN A 76 17.30 -1.01 17.42
C GLN A 76 17.42 -0.81 15.91
N ILE A 77 17.46 -1.91 15.17
CA ILE A 77 17.46 -1.94 13.71
C ILE A 77 16.14 -2.56 13.25
N TYR A 78 15.49 -1.88 12.30
CA TYR A 78 14.23 -2.26 11.68
C TYR A 78 14.47 -2.59 10.20
N HIS A 79 14.11 -3.78 9.71
CA HIS A 79 14.22 -4.13 8.28
C HIS A 79 12.94 -4.79 7.73
N ASP A 80 12.41 -5.81 8.39
CA ASP A 80 11.17 -6.50 8.00
C ASP A 80 10.11 -6.43 9.10
N TRP A 81 8.88 -6.81 8.77
CA TRP A 81 7.75 -6.90 9.69
C TRP A 81 8.09 -7.47 11.07
N LEU A 82 8.79 -8.60 11.12
CA LEU A 82 9.12 -9.30 12.37
C LEU A 82 10.14 -8.55 13.25
N THR A 83 10.81 -7.52 12.73
CA THR A 83 11.66 -6.60 13.52
C THR A 83 10.94 -5.37 14.03
N GLY A 84 9.72 -5.14 13.55
CA GLY A 84 8.83 -4.08 14.00
C GLY A 84 8.26 -4.37 15.38
N ASP A 85 7.97 -3.31 16.13
CA ASP A 85 7.42 -3.41 17.47
C ASP A 85 6.00 -4.03 17.47
N CYS A 86 5.23 -3.86 16.39
CA CYS A 86 3.86 -4.38 16.29
C CYS A 86 3.82 -5.92 16.27
N ALA A 87 4.67 -6.56 15.46
CA ALA A 87 4.75 -8.02 15.42
C ALA A 87 5.08 -8.61 16.80
N TRP A 88 6.02 -7.99 17.51
CA TRP A 88 6.40 -8.38 18.87
C TRP A 88 5.23 -8.24 19.86
N GLU A 89 4.60 -7.06 19.90
CA GLU A 89 3.48 -6.79 20.81
C GLU A 89 2.29 -7.71 20.55
N LEU A 90 1.97 -7.98 19.29
CA LEU A 90 0.84 -8.85 18.92
C LEU A 90 1.12 -10.32 19.24
N GLN A 91 2.33 -10.82 18.99
CA GLN A 91 2.71 -12.19 19.36
C GLN A 91 2.64 -12.42 20.88
N THR A 92 2.89 -11.40 21.71
CA THR A 92 2.77 -11.53 23.18
C THR A 92 1.34 -11.61 23.69
N GLN A 93 0.35 -11.22 22.88
CA GLN A 93 -1.08 -11.31 23.23
C GLN A 93 -1.67 -12.71 22.93
N LEU A 94 -0.93 -13.56 22.22
CA LEU A 94 -1.39 -14.89 21.84
C LEU A 94 -1.08 -15.95 22.91
N PRO A 95 -1.81 -17.09 22.93
CA PRO A 95 -1.51 -18.19 23.84
C PRO A 95 -0.07 -18.72 23.70
N PRO A 96 0.58 -19.16 24.79
CA PRO A 96 1.93 -19.73 24.72
C PRO A 96 2.02 -20.90 23.72
N GLY A 97 3.07 -20.91 22.90
CA GLY A 97 3.30 -21.94 21.88
C GLY A 97 2.53 -21.75 20.57
N SER A 98 1.71 -20.70 20.46
CA SER A 98 1.08 -20.30 19.20
C SER A 98 1.98 -19.37 18.38
N ILE A 99 1.72 -19.30 17.08
CA ILE A 99 2.49 -18.53 16.12
C ILE A 99 1.60 -17.51 15.41
N LEU A 100 2.05 -16.28 15.29
CA LEU A 100 1.42 -15.27 14.44
C LEU A 100 1.71 -15.58 12.97
N LEU A 101 0.66 -15.64 12.15
CA LEU A 101 0.76 -15.78 10.70
C LEU A 101 0.27 -14.50 10.04
N ASP A 102 1.22 -13.72 9.54
CA ASP A 102 1.05 -12.32 9.19
C ASP A 102 0.61 -12.18 7.72
N ILE A 103 -0.65 -11.81 7.51
CA ILE A 103 -1.28 -11.76 6.20
C ILE A 103 -1.02 -10.41 5.52
N ILE A 104 -0.58 -10.48 4.27
CA ILE A 104 -0.52 -9.33 3.35
C ILE A 104 -1.62 -9.52 2.32
N LEU A 105 -2.44 -8.49 2.13
CA LEU A 105 -3.35 -8.39 1.00
C LEU A 105 -2.87 -7.30 0.05
N SER A 106 -3.16 -7.46 -1.23
CA SER A 106 -2.99 -6.38 -2.20
C SER A 106 -4.10 -6.46 -3.24
N SER A 107 -4.56 -5.31 -3.70
CA SER A 107 -5.42 -5.23 -4.86
C SER A 107 -5.01 -4.02 -5.67
N ASN A 108 -5.18 -4.13 -6.99
CA ASN A 108 -5.04 -3.00 -7.90
C ASN A 108 -5.98 -3.23 -9.08
N LYS A 109 -6.79 -2.22 -9.40
CA LYS A 109 -7.72 -2.28 -10.52
C LYS A 109 -6.96 -2.50 -11.84
N THR A 110 -7.17 -3.65 -12.46
CA THR A 110 -6.40 -4.06 -13.65
C THR A 110 -7.29 -4.22 -14.87
N HIS A 111 -6.79 -3.79 -16.04
CA HIS A 111 -7.42 -4.07 -17.33
C HIS A 111 -6.95 -5.42 -17.86
N ILE A 112 -7.89 -6.34 -18.13
CA ILE A 112 -7.62 -7.57 -18.87
C ILE A 112 -7.98 -7.33 -20.33
N THR A 113 -6.96 -7.11 -21.15
CA THR A 113 -7.11 -6.89 -22.60
C THR A 113 -7.38 -8.19 -23.37
N LEU A 114 -6.84 -9.31 -22.88
CA LEU A 114 -6.96 -10.65 -23.51
C LEU A 114 -8.39 -11.20 -23.57
N ILE A 115 -9.30 -10.75 -22.68
CA ILE A 115 -10.69 -11.23 -22.59
C ILE A 115 -11.64 -10.02 -22.67
N GLY A 116 -11.64 -9.35 -23.84
CA GLY A 116 -12.70 -8.41 -24.18
C GLY A 116 -12.65 -7.04 -23.48
N ASN A 117 -11.47 -6.56 -23.08
CA ASN A 117 -11.28 -5.26 -22.44
C ASN A 117 -12.12 -5.07 -21.15
N CYS A 118 -12.18 -6.12 -20.34
CA CYS A 118 -12.82 -6.11 -19.03
C CYS A 118 -11.85 -5.58 -17.97
N GLN A 119 -12.33 -4.70 -17.10
CA GLN A 119 -11.61 -4.35 -15.88
C GLN A 119 -12.00 -5.34 -14.78
N VAL A 120 -11.02 -5.81 -14.00
CA VAL A 120 -11.23 -6.63 -12.81
C VAL A 120 -10.38 -6.10 -11.66
N HIS A 121 -10.80 -6.36 -10.43
CA HIS A 121 -9.95 -6.18 -9.25
C HIS A 121 -9.42 -7.55 -8.80
N PRO A 122 -8.17 -7.91 -9.13
CA PRO A 122 -7.49 -9.01 -8.49
C PRO A 122 -7.27 -8.70 -7.01
N LEU A 123 -7.52 -9.69 -6.16
CA LEU A 123 -7.08 -9.69 -4.76
C LEU A 123 -5.92 -10.70 -4.66
N LEU A 124 -4.74 -10.23 -4.28
CA LEU A 124 -3.55 -11.04 -4.03
C LEU A 124 -3.38 -11.27 -2.52
N ILE A 125 -2.76 -12.39 -2.15
CA ILE A 125 -2.39 -12.73 -0.78
C ILE A 125 -0.92 -13.17 -0.68
N SER A 126 -0.24 -12.78 0.39
CA SER A 126 1.10 -13.22 0.77
C SER A 126 1.27 -13.26 2.29
N LEU A 127 2.47 -13.60 2.77
CA LEU A 127 2.84 -13.65 4.16
C LEU A 127 3.96 -12.65 4.48
N ALA A 128 3.79 -11.87 5.55
CA ALA A 128 4.84 -10.99 6.07
C ALA A 128 5.97 -11.77 6.75
N ASN A 129 5.71 -13.03 7.12
CA ASN A 129 6.67 -14.01 7.61
C ASN A 129 7.74 -14.39 6.59
N ILE A 130 7.47 -14.24 5.29
CA ILE A 130 8.49 -14.45 4.26
C ILE A 130 9.35 -13.18 4.19
N SER A 131 10.67 -13.30 4.32
CA SER A 131 11.58 -12.15 4.22
C SER A 131 11.30 -11.31 2.98
N SER A 132 11.27 -9.97 3.09
CA SER A 132 10.90 -9.11 1.96
C SER A 132 11.84 -9.27 0.78
N SER A 133 13.13 -9.52 1.02
CA SER A 133 14.13 -9.76 -0.02
C SER A 133 13.82 -10.99 -0.89
N SER A 134 13.13 -11.99 -0.33
CA SER A 134 12.68 -13.17 -1.07
C SER A 134 11.25 -13.03 -1.57
N ARG A 135 10.36 -12.40 -0.79
CA ARG A 135 8.97 -12.14 -1.19
C ARG A 135 8.88 -11.23 -2.42
N ASN A 136 9.75 -10.22 -2.49
CA ASN A 136 9.69 -9.17 -3.51
C ASN A 136 10.44 -9.55 -4.80
N LYS A 137 11.05 -10.74 -4.86
CA LYS A 137 11.62 -11.28 -6.10
C LYS A 137 10.51 -11.89 -6.94
N GLU A 138 10.31 -11.36 -8.15
CA GLU A 138 9.27 -11.84 -9.10
C GLU A 138 9.31 -13.37 -9.29
N LEU A 139 10.50 -13.96 -9.40
CA LEU A 139 10.69 -15.39 -9.66
C LEU A 139 10.24 -16.30 -8.52
N ASN A 140 10.05 -15.78 -7.31
CA ASN A 140 9.73 -16.58 -6.13
C ASN A 140 8.22 -16.83 -5.95
N ASN A 141 7.35 -16.25 -6.80
CA ASN A 141 5.90 -16.43 -6.76
C ASN A 141 5.27 -16.31 -5.35
N ALA A 142 5.83 -15.45 -4.49
CA ALA A 142 5.43 -15.32 -3.09
C ALA A 142 4.06 -14.62 -2.90
N TYR A 143 3.39 -14.24 -3.98
CA TYR A 143 2.03 -13.71 -3.99
C TYR A 143 1.12 -14.63 -4.80
N LEU A 144 -0.03 -14.98 -4.22
CA LEU A 144 -1.06 -15.79 -4.88
C LEU A 144 -2.29 -14.94 -5.18
N LEU A 145 -2.84 -15.06 -6.39
CA LEU A 145 -4.13 -14.47 -6.75
C LEU A 145 -5.29 -15.12 -6.00
N LEU A 146 -5.74 -14.54 -4.90
CA LEU A 146 -6.78 -15.09 -4.06
C LEU A 146 -8.18 -14.98 -4.66
N ALA A 147 -8.51 -13.85 -5.28
CA ALA A 147 -9.82 -13.63 -5.88
C ALA A 147 -9.76 -12.73 -7.12
N LEU A 148 -10.78 -12.84 -7.99
CA LEU A 148 -11.04 -11.95 -9.10
C LEU A 148 -12.44 -11.36 -8.91
N MET A 149 -12.46 -10.05 -8.65
CA MET A 149 -13.69 -9.30 -8.37
C MET A 149 -14.09 -8.52 -9.62
N LEU A 150 -15.31 -8.75 -10.11
CA LEU A 150 -15.87 -7.99 -11.23
C LEU A 150 -16.29 -6.60 -10.77
N ILE A 151 -16.09 -5.59 -11.63
CA ILE A 151 -16.52 -4.23 -11.32
C ILE A 151 -18.02 -4.10 -11.58
N PRO A 152 -18.81 -3.78 -10.54
CA PRO A 152 -20.25 -3.70 -10.69
C PRO A 152 -20.63 -2.53 -11.61
N LYS A 153 -21.60 -2.78 -12.49
CA LYS A 153 -22.29 -1.73 -13.24
C LYS A 153 -23.74 -1.69 -12.77
N PHE A 154 -24.05 -0.81 -11.82
CA PHE A 154 -25.41 -0.65 -11.31
C PHE A 154 -26.34 -0.03 -12.37
N THR A 155 -27.64 -0.35 -12.30
CA THR A 155 -28.65 0.19 -13.23
C THR A 155 -29.12 1.60 -12.87
N SER A 156 -28.87 2.04 -11.63
CA SER A 156 -29.18 3.39 -11.16
C SER A 156 -28.46 4.47 -11.99
N SER A 157 -29.14 5.57 -12.28
CA SER A 157 -28.59 6.71 -13.00
C SER A 157 -27.81 7.69 -12.11
N ASN A 158 -27.83 7.55 -10.77
CA ASN A 158 -27.10 8.44 -9.88
C ASN A 158 -25.65 7.95 -9.66
N PRO A 159 -24.62 8.67 -10.14
CA PRO A 159 -23.23 8.25 -10.03
C PRO A 159 -22.72 8.19 -8.58
N LEU A 160 -23.20 9.07 -7.70
CA LEU A 160 -22.77 9.10 -6.29
C LEU A 160 -23.24 7.86 -5.53
N SER A 161 -24.51 7.50 -5.73
CA SER A 161 -25.06 6.26 -5.19
C SER A 161 -24.34 5.04 -5.75
N THR A 162 -24.00 5.07 -7.04
CA THR A 162 -23.32 3.97 -7.75
C THR A 162 -21.90 3.74 -7.22
N GLY A 163 -21.13 4.80 -6.96
CA GLY A 163 -19.79 4.69 -6.35
C GLY A 163 -19.84 4.12 -4.94
N MET A 164 -20.71 4.65 -4.08
CA MET A 164 -20.89 4.15 -2.71
C MET A 164 -21.32 2.67 -2.66
N LEU A 165 -22.19 2.25 -3.58
CA LEU A 165 -22.60 0.85 -3.69
C LEU A 165 -21.45 -0.06 -4.16
N ALA A 166 -20.61 0.41 -5.07
CA ALA A 166 -19.42 -0.32 -5.49
C ALA A 166 -18.43 -0.49 -4.33
N ASP A 167 -18.22 0.55 -3.53
CA ASP A 167 -17.36 0.52 -2.35
C ASP A 167 -17.89 -0.48 -1.31
N ARG A 168 -19.20 -0.46 -1.01
CA ARG A 168 -19.84 -1.44 -0.11
C ARG A 168 -19.69 -2.87 -0.60
N LEU A 169 -19.88 -3.08 -1.90
CA LEU A 169 -19.76 -4.40 -2.50
C LEU A 169 -18.33 -4.92 -2.42
N LEU A 170 -17.32 -4.06 -2.63
CA LEU A 170 -15.91 -4.42 -2.49
C LEU A 170 -15.64 -4.96 -1.07
N HIS A 171 -16.13 -4.25 -0.06
CA HIS A 171 -16.03 -4.69 1.33
C HIS A 171 -16.72 -6.04 1.56
N GLN A 172 -17.97 -6.20 1.12
CA GLN A 172 -18.72 -7.46 1.24
C GLN A 172 -18.00 -8.65 0.58
N VAL A 173 -17.41 -8.43 -0.59
CA VAL A 173 -16.71 -9.48 -1.32
C VAL A 173 -15.40 -9.87 -0.63
N ILE A 174 -14.60 -8.89 -0.18
CA ILE A 174 -13.37 -9.17 0.58
C ILE A 174 -13.72 -9.89 1.87
N ASP A 175 -14.76 -9.44 2.58
CA ASP A 175 -15.28 -10.03 3.82
C ASP A 175 -15.58 -11.53 3.66
N LEU A 176 -16.29 -11.89 2.60
CA LEU A 176 -16.62 -13.27 2.25
C LEU A 176 -15.37 -14.12 2.00
N VAL A 177 -14.40 -13.58 1.25
CA VAL A 177 -13.19 -14.32 0.87
C VAL A 177 -12.27 -14.55 2.07
N VAL A 178 -12.17 -13.56 2.97
CA VAL A 178 -11.24 -13.60 4.12
C VAL A 178 -11.88 -14.15 5.40
N GLU A 179 -13.14 -14.55 5.38
CA GLU A 179 -13.86 -15.13 6.53
C GLU A 179 -13.10 -16.27 7.24
N PRO A 180 -12.47 -17.23 6.53
CA PRO A 180 -11.67 -18.26 7.19
C PRO A 180 -10.44 -17.72 7.93
N LEU A 181 -9.87 -16.60 7.47
CA LEU A 181 -8.78 -15.92 8.17
C LEU A 181 -9.28 -15.25 9.43
N LYS A 182 -10.43 -14.58 9.41
CA LYS A 182 -11.00 -13.99 10.63
C LYS A 182 -11.26 -15.02 11.71
N LYS A 183 -11.78 -16.20 11.31
CA LYS A 183 -11.93 -17.35 12.23
C LYS A 183 -10.59 -17.81 12.79
N ALA A 184 -9.55 -17.91 11.97
CA ALA A 184 -8.21 -18.27 12.44
C ALA A 184 -7.56 -17.17 13.30
N ALA A 185 -7.91 -15.90 13.10
CA ALA A 185 -7.49 -14.78 13.93
C ALA A 185 -8.12 -14.85 15.33
N GLN A 186 -9.37 -15.31 15.42
CA GLN A 186 -10.12 -15.39 16.67
C GLN A 186 -9.83 -16.65 17.47
N TYR A 187 -9.76 -17.80 16.80
CA TYR A 187 -9.72 -19.12 17.44
C TYR A 187 -8.44 -19.89 17.20
N GLY A 188 -7.50 -19.34 16.41
CA GLY A 188 -6.34 -20.07 15.93
C GLY A 188 -6.70 -21.21 14.96
N ARG A 189 -5.68 -21.76 14.29
CA ARG A 189 -5.84 -22.88 13.36
C ARG A 189 -4.58 -23.73 13.30
N MET A 190 -4.74 -25.05 13.33
CA MET A 190 -3.63 -25.97 13.05
C MET A 190 -3.32 -25.98 11.55
N MET A 191 -2.07 -25.72 11.18
CA MET A 191 -1.54 -25.84 9.82
C MET A 191 -0.12 -26.40 9.85
N SER A 192 0.37 -26.89 8.71
CA SER A 192 1.73 -27.42 8.64
C SER A 192 2.72 -26.28 8.39
N ASP A 193 3.82 -26.25 9.13
CA ASP A 193 4.97 -25.41 8.83
C ASP A 193 5.73 -25.93 7.57
N PRO A 194 6.74 -25.20 7.06
CA PRO A 194 7.53 -25.63 5.91
C PRO A 194 8.24 -26.98 6.10
N ALA A 195 8.51 -27.38 7.34
CA ALA A 195 9.10 -28.68 7.68
C ALA A 195 8.05 -29.80 7.84
N GLY A 196 6.77 -29.51 7.62
CA GLY A 196 5.66 -30.48 7.73
C GLY A 196 5.16 -30.70 9.16
N ASN A 197 5.63 -29.94 10.15
CA ASN A 197 5.15 -30.05 11.52
C ASN A 197 3.84 -29.29 11.70
N SER A 198 2.92 -29.86 12.45
CA SER A 198 1.67 -29.19 12.81
C SER A 198 1.93 -28.10 13.85
N LYS A 199 1.57 -26.85 13.52
CA LYS A 199 1.68 -25.68 14.39
C LYS A 199 0.33 -24.98 14.52
N TYR A 200 0.14 -24.31 15.65
CA TYR A 200 -1.08 -23.58 15.94
C TYR A 200 -0.90 -22.10 15.61
N TYR A 201 -1.54 -21.64 14.54
CA TYR A 201 -1.38 -20.29 13.99
C TYR A 201 -2.57 -19.39 14.29
N PHE A 202 -2.32 -18.11 14.54
CA PHE A 202 -3.32 -17.05 14.54
C PHE A 202 -3.03 -16.11 13.38
N THR A 203 -4.01 -15.88 12.51
CA THR A 203 -3.80 -15.04 11.32
C THR A 203 -4.10 -13.57 11.61
N LEU A 204 -3.20 -12.67 11.22
CA LEU A 204 -3.36 -11.23 11.40
C LEU A 204 -3.31 -10.51 10.06
N LEU A 205 -4.27 -9.61 9.78
CA LEU A 205 -4.09 -8.69 8.66
C LEU A 205 -3.03 -7.64 9.04
N THR A 206 -1.86 -7.76 8.43
CA THR A 206 -0.65 -7.00 8.77
C THR A 206 -0.45 -5.80 7.87
N ALA A 207 -0.66 -5.99 6.57
CA ALA A 207 -0.53 -4.95 5.56
C ALA A 207 -1.55 -5.15 4.45
N TYR A 208 -2.05 -4.04 3.91
CA TYR A 208 -2.82 -4.01 2.68
C TYR A 208 -2.15 -3.06 1.70
N ILE A 209 -1.54 -3.61 0.67
CA ILE A 209 -0.82 -2.86 -0.36
C ILE A 209 -1.84 -2.36 -1.39
N ALA A 210 -2.17 -1.08 -1.31
CA ALA A 210 -3.13 -0.40 -2.18
C ALA A 210 -2.65 1.01 -2.52
N ASP A 211 -3.12 1.54 -3.65
CA ASP A 211 -2.91 2.95 -3.98
C ASP A 211 -3.77 3.87 -3.09
N THR A 212 -3.54 5.19 -3.16
CA THR A 212 -4.25 6.14 -2.29
C THR A 212 -5.77 6.09 -2.47
N PRO A 213 -6.35 6.16 -3.69
CA PRO A 213 -7.80 6.01 -3.86
C PRO A 213 -8.37 4.73 -3.26
N GLU A 214 -7.72 3.58 -3.48
CA GLU A 214 -8.18 2.29 -2.98
C GLU A 214 -8.07 2.18 -1.45
N ALA A 215 -7.00 2.70 -0.85
CA ALA A 215 -6.85 2.78 0.61
C ALA A 215 -7.97 3.62 1.26
N HIS A 216 -8.42 4.71 0.62
CA HIS A 216 -9.58 5.49 1.10
C HIS A 216 -10.87 4.68 1.08
N VAL A 217 -11.12 3.92 0.01
CA VAL A 217 -12.27 3.03 -0.08
C VAL A 217 -12.25 2.02 1.07
N LEU A 218 -11.13 1.30 1.22
CA LEU A 218 -10.96 0.20 2.16
C LEU A 218 -10.93 0.62 3.64
N THR A 219 -10.56 1.86 3.94
CA THR A 219 -10.61 2.43 5.29
C THR A 219 -11.90 3.16 5.61
N CYS A 220 -12.85 3.18 4.67
CA CYS A 220 -14.16 3.82 4.79
C CYS A 220 -14.11 5.36 4.86
N VAL A 221 -13.05 5.98 4.31
CA VAL A 221 -12.78 7.42 4.39
C VAL A 221 -12.84 8.08 3.00
N ARG A 222 -13.27 9.34 2.93
CA ARG A 222 -13.26 10.15 1.70
C ARG A 222 -11.89 10.76 1.46
N ASN A 223 -11.59 11.09 0.21
CA ASN A 223 -10.37 11.78 -0.21
C ASN A 223 -10.16 13.20 0.38
N ASN A 224 -11.11 13.72 1.17
CA ASN A 224 -10.99 14.99 1.89
C ASN A 224 -10.50 14.82 3.33
N ALA A 225 -10.13 13.61 3.73
CA ALA A 225 -9.56 13.27 5.03
C ALA A 225 -8.46 12.22 4.85
N SER A 226 -7.62 12.04 5.85
CA SER A 226 -6.63 10.97 5.85
C SER A 226 -7.26 9.62 6.16
N HIS A 227 -6.79 8.57 5.48
CA HIS A 227 -7.10 7.18 5.80
C HIS A 227 -6.30 6.63 7.00
N VAL A 228 -5.20 7.28 7.40
CA VAL A 228 -4.34 6.84 8.53
C VAL A 228 -4.44 7.73 9.76
N THR A 229 -4.76 9.03 9.61
CA THR A 229 -4.93 9.96 10.73
C THR A 229 -6.30 10.63 10.76
N THR A 230 -6.61 11.33 11.84
CA THR A 230 -7.84 12.12 11.99
C THR A 230 -7.84 13.41 11.16
N MET A 231 -6.76 13.69 10.43
CA MET A 231 -6.57 14.94 9.70
C MET A 231 -7.54 15.12 8.53
N MET A 232 -7.97 16.36 8.31
CA MET A 232 -8.78 16.78 7.15
C MET A 232 -7.91 17.45 6.07
N LYS A 233 -8.42 17.52 4.83
CA LYS A 233 -7.70 18.04 3.66
C LYS A 233 -7.10 19.42 3.85
N SER A 234 -7.77 20.31 4.57
CA SER A 234 -7.28 21.66 4.87
C SER A 234 -5.98 21.65 5.70
N GLN A 235 -5.75 20.59 6.47
CA GLN A 235 -4.65 20.43 7.41
C GLN A 235 -3.51 19.57 6.85
N PHE A 236 -3.61 18.99 5.64
CA PHE A 236 -2.57 18.11 5.08
C PHE A 236 -1.18 18.77 5.04
N GLY A 237 -1.15 20.10 4.99
CA GLY A 237 0.05 20.92 5.09
C GLY A 237 0.62 21.11 6.48
N ASP A 238 0.09 20.54 7.57
CA ASP A 238 0.65 20.77 8.90
C ASP A 238 2.08 20.21 9.01
N CYS A 239 2.88 20.66 9.97
CA CYS A 239 4.26 20.17 10.15
C CYS A 239 4.38 18.99 11.12
N PHE A 240 3.26 18.56 11.70
CA PHE A 240 3.20 17.46 12.67
C PHE A 240 2.19 16.40 12.23
N ARG A 241 2.33 15.19 12.79
CA ARG A 241 1.40 14.09 12.57
C ARG A 241 0.20 14.23 13.51
N HIS A 242 -1.00 14.12 12.96
CA HIS A 242 -2.24 14.06 13.75
C HIS A 242 -2.43 12.69 14.41
N LEU A 243 -3.43 12.57 15.28
CA LEU A 243 -3.78 11.32 15.93
C LEU A 243 -4.16 10.25 14.90
N SER A 244 -3.85 8.99 15.17
CA SER A 244 -4.24 7.88 14.29
C SER A 244 -5.76 7.76 14.19
N ARG A 245 -6.25 7.43 13.00
CA ARG A 245 -7.67 7.08 12.78
C ARG A 245 -7.86 5.60 13.09
N THR A 246 -8.10 5.30 14.36
CA THR A 246 -8.20 3.91 14.81
C THR A 246 -9.44 3.20 14.26
N ALA A 247 -9.41 1.86 14.22
CA ALA A 247 -10.58 1.04 13.94
C ALA A 247 -11.77 1.45 14.82
N HIS A 248 -11.50 1.58 16.12
CA HIS A 248 -12.48 1.96 17.12
C HIS A 248 -13.15 3.31 16.82
N LEU A 249 -12.35 4.32 16.47
CA LEU A 249 -12.88 5.64 16.13
C LEU A 249 -13.81 5.59 14.91
N THR A 250 -13.38 4.89 13.85
CA THR A 250 -14.18 4.76 12.63
C THR A 250 -15.48 4.00 12.88
N LEU A 251 -15.45 2.90 13.64
CA LEU A 251 -16.64 2.13 13.99
C LEU A 251 -17.60 2.94 14.88
N LEU A 252 -17.10 3.69 15.86
CA LEU A 252 -17.93 4.60 16.66
C LEU A 252 -18.64 5.64 15.78
N GLN A 253 -17.94 6.22 14.80
CA GLN A 253 -18.51 7.19 13.89
C GLN A 253 -19.57 6.58 12.97
N LEU A 254 -19.39 5.33 12.52
CA LEU A 254 -20.39 4.60 11.76
C LEU A 254 -21.64 4.29 12.59
N HIS A 255 -21.46 3.82 13.83
CA HIS A 255 -22.57 3.52 14.75
C HIS A 255 -23.36 4.77 15.18
N ALA A 256 -22.73 5.95 15.18
CA ALA A 256 -23.41 7.21 15.47
C ALA A 256 -24.39 7.64 14.35
N ILE A 257 -24.32 7.04 13.16
CA ILE A 257 -25.24 7.34 12.05
C ILE A 257 -26.55 6.59 12.28
N THR A 258 -27.62 7.33 12.61
CA THR A 258 -28.96 6.77 12.85
C THR A 258 -29.77 6.53 11.57
N THR A 259 -29.32 7.07 10.43
CA THR A 259 -29.99 6.92 9.14
C THR A 259 -29.76 5.50 8.60
N SER A 260 -30.80 4.87 8.06
CA SER A 260 -30.66 3.55 7.44
C SER A 260 -29.64 3.55 6.29
N PRO A 261 -28.70 2.59 6.23
CA PRO A 261 -27.80 2.41 5.09
C PRO A 261 -28.51 2.19 3.76
N SER A 262 -29.74 1.66 3.75
CA SER A 262 -30.54 1.44 2.53
C SER A 262 -31.07 2.74 1.92
N THR A 263 -31.21 3.81 2.72
CA THR A 263 -31.64 5.13 2.24
C THR A 263 -30.44 5.92 1.70
N LEU A 264 -29.91 5.51 0.54
CA LEU A 264 -28.61 5.94 0.02
C LEU A 264 -28.35 7.47 0.06
N PRO A 265 -29.27 8.35 -0.41
CA PRO A 265 -28.99 9.79 -0.42
C PRO A 265 -28.90 10.39 0.98
N ALA A 266 -29.78 9.95 1.89
CA ALA A 266 -29.81 10.42 3.28
C ALA A 266 -28.59 9.88 4.05
N TYR A 267 -28.28 8.60 3.88
CA TYR A 267 -27.12 7.97 4.50
C TYR A 267 -25.81 8.63 4.05
N PHE A 268 -25.63 8.83 2.74
CA PHE A 268 -24.43 9.48 2.21
C PHE A 268 -24.27 10.92 2.71
N LYS A 269 -25.38 11.62 2.97
CA LYS A 269 -25.36 12.95 3.62
C LYS A 269 -24.93 12.85 5.08
N ALA A 270 -25.40 11.85 5.82
CA ALA A 270 -25.04 11.61 7.21
C ALA A 270 -23.57 11.18 7.38
N CYS A 271 -22.96 10.52 6.38
CA CYS A 271 -21.54 10.17 6.37
C CYS A 271 -20.59 11.38 6.23
N LYS A 272 -21.10 12.58 5.93
CA LYS A 272 -20.27 13.78 5.86
C LYS A 272 -19.79 14.17 7.28
N PRO A 273 -18.58 14.74 7.40
CA PRO A 273 -17.75 15.25 6.31
C PRO A 273 -16.77 14.24 5.69
N HIS A 274 -16.45 13.12 6.34
CA HIS A 274 -15.26 12.34 6.01
C HIS A 274 -15.48 10.84 5.72
N LEU A 275 -16.64 10.24 6.02
CA LEU A 275 -16.87 8.81 5.73
C LEU A 275 -17.38 8.61 4.30
N ASN A 276 -16.91 7.57 3.62
CA ASN A 276 -17.22 7.33 2.20
C ASN A 276 -18.61 6.73 1.94
N GLY A 277 -19.26 6.16 2.96
CA GLY A 277 -20.59 5.55 2.87
C GLY A 277 -20.59 4.02 2.94
N VAL A 278 -19.43 3.38 3.10
CA VAL A 278 -19.34 1.97 3.53
C VAL A 278 -19.85 1.86 4.96
N ASN A 279 -20.80 0.96 5.18
CA ASN A 279 -21.47 0.76 6.47
C ASN A 279 -21.00 -0.49 7.22
N ALA A 280 -20.34 -1.44 6.54
CA ALA A 280 -19.81 -2.67 7.12
C ALA A 280 -18.38 -2.89 6.60
N PRO A 281 -17.36 -2.35 7.30
CA PRO A 281 -15.97 -2.53 6.90
C PRO A 281 -15.55 -4.02 7.01
N PHE A 282 -14.76 -4.55 6.07
CA PHE A 282 -14.41 -5.98 6.07
C PHE A 282 -13.47 -6.36 7.22
N TRP A 283 -12.80 -5.37 7.81
CA TRP A 283 -11.86 -5.53 8.92
C TRP A 283 -12.51 -5.34 10.29
N GLN A 284 -13.80 -5.02 10.38
CA GLN A 284 -14.47 -4.62 11.63
C GLN A 284 -14.43 -5.69 12.74
N ASP A 285 -14.37 -6.97 12.35
CA ASP A 285 -14.38 -8.17 13.19
C ASP A 285 -13.14 -9.04 12.97
N TRP A 286 -12.12 -8.50 12.28
CA TRP A 286 -10.84 -9.19 12.14
C TRP A 286 -9.98 -8.89 13.37
N ALA A 287 -9.85 -9.88 14.25
CA ALA A 287 -9.15 -9.72 15.53
C ALA A 287 -7.75 -9.10 15.35
N LEU A 288 -7.41 -8.18 16.28
CA LEU A 288 -6.11 -7.49 16.36
C LEU A 288 -5.73 -6.63 15.14
N THR A 289 -6.66 -6.38 14.21
CA THR A 289 -6.42 -5.59 13.00
C THR A 289 -6.65 -4.09 13.25
N GLU A 290 -5.67 -3.26 12.91
CA GLU A 290 -5.75 -1.80 13.03
C GLU A 290 -5.55 -1.15 11.63
N PRO A 291 -6.62 -0.64 10.98
CA PRO A 291 -6.55 -0.06 9.64
C PRO A 291 -5.53 1.06 9.48
N SER A 292 -5.32 1.89 10.50
CA SER A 292 -4.32 2.97 10.43
C SER A 292 -2.87 2.48 10.38
N ILE A 293 -2.63 1.21 10.70
CA ILE A 293 -1.33 0.51 10.56
C ILE A 293 -1.33 -0.31 9.26
N VAL A 294 -2.39 -1.08 9.01
CA VAL A 294 -2.51 -1.97 7.84
C VAL A 294 -2.42 -1.21 6.52
N PHE A 295 -3.06 -0.05 6.43
CA PHE A 295 -3.04 0.85 5.27
C PHE A 295 -1.97 1.94 5.41
N GLY A 296 -0.81 1.55 5.96
CA GLY A 296 0.32 2.45 6.15
C GLY A 296 0.92 3.00 4.84
N PRO A 297 1.95 3.87 4.94
CA PRO A 297 2.53 4.51 3.76
C PRO A 297 3.20 3.52 2.78
N GLU A 298 2.59 3.35 1.60
CA GLU A 298 3.21 2.67 0.45
C GLU A 298 4.29 3.54 -0.26
N PRO A 299 5.54 3.06 -0.42
CA PRO A 299 6.65 3.86 -0.95
C PRO A 299 6.48 4.38 -2.38
N LEU A 300 5.99 3.57 -3.32
CA LEU A 300 5.91 3.97 -4.72
C LEU A 300 4.95 5.15 -4.91
N HIS A 301 3.72 5.01 -4.43
CA HIS A 301 2.64 5.96 -4.64
C HIS A 301 2.77 7.18 -3.74
N HIS A 302 3.14 7.00 -2.48
CA HIS A 302 3.15 8.08 -1.50
C HIS A 302 4.48 8.83 -1.44
N VAL A 303 5.61 8.16 -1.67
CA VAL A 303 6.95 8.77 -1.55
C VAL A 303 7.50 9.12 -2.94
N HIS A 304 7.65 8.13 -3.82
CA HIS A 304 8.25 8.33 -5.15
C HIS A 304 7.37 9.12 -6.10
N LYS A 305 6.13 8.68 -6.34
CA LYS A 305 5.20 9.33 -7.28
C LYS A 305 4.81 10.75 -6.85
N MET A 306 4.97 11.09 -5.56
CA MET A 306 4.84 12.48 -5.10
C MET A 306 5.84 13.42 -5.78
N PHE A 307 7.04 12.94 -6.13
CA PHE A 307 8.01 13.75 -6.86
C PHE A 307 7.42 14.23 -8.19
N TRP A 308 6.91 13.29 -8.98
CA TRP A 308 6.35 13.58 -10.30
C TRP A 308 5.07 14.41 -10.21
N ASP A 309 4.14 14.02 -9.36
CA ASP A 309 2.83 14.68 -9.26
C ASP A 309 2.91 16.12 -8.71
N HIS A 310 4.00 16.47 -8.01
CA HIS A 310 4.12 17.74 -7.31
C HIS A 310 5.48 18.42 -7.43
N ASN A 311 6.56 17.83 -6.93
CA ASN A 311 7.86 18.51 -6.85
C ASN A 311 8.37 18.93 -8.23
N PHE A 312 8.20 18.08 -9.24
CA PHE A 312 8.58 18.38 -10.61
C PHE A 312 7.77 19.55 -11.18
N CYS A 313 6.46 19.59 -10.94
CA CYS A 313 5.63 20.74 -11.31
C CYS A 313 6.07 22.03 -10.61
N TRP A 314 6.52 21.97 -9.34
CA TRP A 314 7.05 23.16 -8.68
C TRP A 314 8.34 23.64 -9.33
N ALA A 315 9.23 22.74 -9.75
CA ALA A 315 10.43 23.09 -10.48
C ALA A 315 10.10 23.75 -11.84
N ILE A 316 9.14 23.20 -12.59
CA ILE A 316 8.63 23.82 -13.82
C ILE A 316 8.12 25.24 -13.54
N ASN A 317 7.28 25.41 -12.52
CA ASN A 317 6.71 26.72 -12.22
C ASN A 317 7.74 27.74 -11.71
N LEU A 318 8.84 27.29 -11.08
CA LEU A 318 9.92 28.15 -10.61
C LEU A 318 10.83 28.63 -11.75
N LEU A 319 11.11 27.78 -12.73
CA LEU A 319 12.09 28.04 -13.79
C LEU A 319 11.45 28.47 -15.11
N GLY A 320 10.25 27.98 -15.40
CA GLY A 320 9.66 27.94 -16.73
C GLY A 320 10.07 26.68 -17.50
N GLU A 321 9.18 26.16 -18.35
CA GLU A 321 9.40 24.95 -19.14
C GLU A 321 10.66 25.02 -20.01
N ALA A 322 10.84 26.15 -20.73
CA ALA A 322 11.97 26.34 -21.63
C ALA A 322 13.33 26.31 -20.93
N GLU A 323 13.45 26.98 -19.78
CA GLU A 323 14.70 26.98 -18.98
C GLU A 323 14.97 25.61 -18.37
N LEU A 324 13.92 24.93 -17.89
CA LEU A 324 14.05 23.59 -17.33
C LEU A 324 14.54 22.60 -18.39
N ASP A 325 13.93 22.57 -19.57
CA ASP A 325 14.35 21.69 -20.66
C ASP A 325 15.75 22.04 -21.17
N PHE A 326 16.07 23.33 -21.33
CA PHE A 326 17.41 23.78 -21.71
C PHE A 326 18.47 23.22 -20.75
N ARG A 327 18.22 23.25 -19.45
CA ARG A 327 19.15 22.70 -18.45
C ARG A 327 19.26 21.18 -18.52
N PHE A 328 18.18 20.46 -18.80
CA PHE A 328 18.24 19.02 -19.02
C PHE A 328 19.05 18.66 -20.27
N LEU A 329 18.98 19.48 -21.33
CA LEU A 329 19.78 19.31 -22.54
C LEU A 329 21.29 19.53 -22.31
N LEU A 330 21.65 20.39 -21.35
CA LEU A 330 23.04 20.64 -20.97
C LEU A 330 23.68 19.50 -20.15
N LEU A 331 22.88 18.56 -19.64
CA LEU A 331 23.42 17.41 -18.91
C LEU A 331 24.29 16.56 -19.84
N GLN A 332 25.49 16.23 -19.36
CA GLN A 332 26.36 15.32 -20.09
C GLN A 332 25.70 13.94 -20.20
N PRO A 333 25.60 13.35 -21.41
CA PRO A 333 25.09 12.00 -21.56
C PRO A 333 25.97 10.99 -20.80
N LEU A 334 25.37 10.26 -19.85
CA LEU A 334 26.04 9.21 -19.08
C LEU A 334 25.54 7.83 -19.53
N THR A 335 26.47 6.89 -19.72
CA THR A 335 26.13 5.51 -20.05
C THR A 335 25.24 4.90 -18.97
N GLY A 336 24.11 4.31 -19.38
CA GLY A 336 23.14 3.68 -18.47
C GLY A 336 22.01 4.60 -17.98
N TYR A 337 22.10 5.90 -18.21
CA TYR A 337 21.06 6.88 -17.90
C TYR A 337 20.30 7.29 -19.15
N HIS A 338 19.02 7.63 -18.99
CA HIS A 338 18.23 8.15 -20.11
C HIS A 338 18.62 9.60 -20.36
N TRP A 339 18.97 9.90 -21.61
CA TRP A 339 19.23 11.25 -22.07
C TRP A 339 17.97 11.82 -22.72
N PHE A 340 17.56 13.02 -22.29
CA PHE A 340 16.31 13.65 -22.72
C PHE A 340 16.57 14.67 -23.83
N SER A 341 16.78 14.18 -25.06
CA SER A 341 17.16 15.01 -26.22
C SER A 341 16.10 16.04 -26.65
N ASP A 342 14.84 15.80 -26.31
CA ASP A 342 13.71 16.68 -26.63
C ASP A 342 13.20 17.44 -25.39
N GLY A 343 13.97 17.43 -24.30
CA GLY A 343 13.51 17.91 -23.00
C GLY A 343 12.67 16.88 -22.25
N VAL A 344 12.26 17.25 -21.02
CA VAL A 344 11.49 16.40 -20.10
C VAL A 344 10.04 16.85 -19.97
N THR A 345 9.71 18.10 -20.31
CA THR A 345 8.34 18.63 -20.17
C THR A 345 7.36 18.02 -21.18
N LEU A 346 7.85 17.57 -22.34
CA LEU A 346 7.04 16.96 -23.41
C LEU A 346 6.68 15.49 -23.16
N LEU A 347 7.18 14.87 -22.08
CA LEU A 347 6.94 13.47 -21.76
C LEU A 347 5.46 13.23 -21.40
N ARG A 348 4.72 12.55 -22.28
CA ARG A 348 3.28 12.27 -22.10
C ARG A 348 2.98 11.07 -21.19
N SER A 349 3.87 10.08 -21.15
CA SER A 349 3.70 8.85 -20.35
C SER A 349 5.08 8.33 -19.93
N PRO A 350 5.81 9.10 -19.09
CA PRO A 350 7.11 8.69 -18.62
C PRO A 350 7.03 7.36 -17.84
N SER A 351 8.02 6.51 -18.04
CA SER A 351 8.18 5.26 -17.30
C SER A 351 8.65 5.54 -15.87
N GLY A 352 8.55 4.54 -14.99
CA GLY A 352 9.14 4.62 -13.65
C GLY A 352 10.66 4.86 -13.68
N ARG A 353 11.35 4.39 -14.75
CA ARG A 353 12.78 4.68 -14.97
C ARG A 353 13.00 6.15 -15.29
N ASP A 354 12.13 6.77 -16.08
CA ASP A 354 12.22 8.20 -16.40
C ASP A 354 12.03 9.05 -15.15
N HIS A 355 11.03 8.72 -14.32
CA HIS A 355 10.82 9.41 -13.04
C HIS A 355 12.08 9.39 -12.16
N ARG A 356 12.72 8.21 -12.03
CA ARG A 356 13.95 8.06 -11.22
C ARG A 356 15.12 8.85 -11.81
N ASN A 357 15.31 8.82 -13.11
CA ASN A 357 16.38 9.59 -13.76
C ASN A 357 16.19 11.09 -13.58
N ILE A 358 14.97 11.61 -13.81
CA ILE A 358 14.66 13.04 -13.63
C ILE A 358 14.84 13.45 -12.17
N GLN A 359 14.40 12.62 -11.22
CA GLN A 359 14.55 12.88 -9.80
C GLN A 359 16.01 13.03 -9.36
N GLN A 360 16.95 12.30 -9.96
CA GLN A 360 18.37 12.39 -9.62
C GLN A 360 19.00 13.73 -10.04
N TYR A 361 18.56 14.31 -11.15
CA TYR A 361 19.13 15.56 -11.66
C TYR A 361 18.42 16.81 -11.15
N ILE A 362 17.18 16.69 -10.67
CA ILE A 362 16.31 17.85 -10.43
C ILE A 362 16.92 18.93 -9.55
N ILE A 363 17.69 18.56 -8.51
CA ILE A 363 18.33 19.52 -7.61
C ILE A 363 19.41 20.32 -8.34
N GLY A 364 20.23 19.65 -9.17
CA GLY A 364 21.22 20.33 -10.01
C GLY A 364 20.56 21.22 -11.06
N ILE A 365 19.43 20.80 -11.61
CA ILE A 365 18.66 21.57 -12.60
C ILE A 365 18.13 22.87 -11.98
N VAL A 366 17.54 22.83 -10.78
CA VAL A 366 17.00 24.04 -10.14
C VAL A 366 18.07 24.94 -9.50
N ALA A 367 19.28 24.42 -9.32
CA ALA A 367 20.37 25.16 -8.68
C ALA A 367 20.73 26.44 -9.44
N GLY A 368 20.84 27.55 -8.70
CA GLY A 368 21.16 28.87 -9.28
C GLY A 368 20.04 29.55 -10.06
N ALA A 369 18.93 28.86 -10.35
CA ALA A 369 17.74 29.45 -10.98
C ALA A 369 16.64 29.79 -9.97
N ALA A 370 16.45 28.92 -8.98
CA ALA A 370 15.41 29.09 -7.97
C ALA A 370 15.94 29.78 -6.69
N PRO A 371 15.07 30.46 -5.92
CA PRO A 371 15.44 31.01 -4.62
C PRO A 371 15.99 29.94 -3.68
N ARG A 372 17.00 30.30 -2.87
CA ARG A 372 17.69 29.37 -1.97
C ARG A 372 16.74 28.55 -1.10
N ARG A 373 15.71 29.18 -0.52
CA ARG A 373 14.71 28.47 0.32
C ARG A 373 13.86 27.47 -0.47
N CYS A 374 13.52 27.77 -1.73
CA CYS A 374 12.84 26.81 -2.61
C CYS A 374 13.73 25.59 -2.88
N ILE A 375 15.02 25.83 -3.18
CA ILE A 375 16.00 24.77 -3.39
C ILE A 375 16.12 23.91 -2.13
N THR A 376 16.30 24.52 -0.95
CA THR A 376 16.36 23.81 0.34
C THR A 376 15.13 22.92 0.56
N ALA A 377 13.92 23.43 0.30
CA ALA A 377 12.70 22.64 0.42
C ALA A 377 12.66 21.44 -0.55
N LEU A 378 13.11 21.62 -1.79
CA LEU A 378 13.19 20.55 -2.79
C LEU A 378 14.25 19.51 -2.41
N CYS A 379 15.44 19.93 -1.95
CA CYS A 379 16.49 19.06 -1.45
C CYS A 379 15.99 18.21 -0.28
N ALA A 380 15.40 18.85 0.72
CA ALA A 380 14.93 18.19 1.94
C ALA A 380 13.89 17.08 1.65
N LEU A 381 12.97 17.31 0.71
CA LEU A 381 12.06 16.25 0.26
C LEU A 381 12.77 15.16 -0.55
N ASN A 382 13.78 15.49 -1.35
CA ASN A 382 14.53 14.49 -2.08
C ASN A 382 15.36 13.60 -1.13
N ASP A 383 15.97 14.18 -0.11
CA ASP A 383 16.70 13.47 0.94
C ASP A 383 15.75 12.54 1.71
N PHE A 384 14.56 13.02 2.09
CA PHE A 384 13.54 12.16 2.71
C PHE A 384 13.22 10.94 1.84
N ARG A 385 13.02 11.13 0.53
CA ARG A 385 12.74 10.03 -0.42
C ARG A 385 13.92 9.08 -0.53
N TYR A 386 15.14 9.61 -0.54
CA TYR A 386 16.35 8.80 -0.59
C TYR A 386 16.46 7.91 0.66
N TYR A 387 16.30 8.49 1.86
CA TYR A 387 16.34 7.75 3.11
C TYR A 387 15.21 6.69 3.21
N ALA A 388 14.00 7.01 2.75
CA ALA A 388 12.86 6.09 2.81
C ALA A 388 13.06 4.77 2.03
N GLN A 389 14.04 4.71 1.13
CA GLN A 389 14.39 3.52 0.35
C GLN A 389 15.40 2.61 1.03
N ALA A 390 15.92 2.99 2.21
CA ALA A 390 16.89 2.15 2.90
C ALA A 390 16.29 0.77 3.21
N PRO A 391 17.06 -0.33 3.03
CA PRO A 391 16.58 -1.68 3.32
C PRO A 391 16.47 -1.96 4.82
N ARG A 392 17.08 -1.09 5.64
CA ARG A 392 17.06 -1.17 7.10
C ARG A 392 17.21 0.22 7.69
N PHE A 393 16.68 0.41 8.89
CA PHE A 393 16.66 1.69 9.59
C PHE A 393 17.13 1.50 11.03
N SER A 394 18.02 2.38 11.46
CA SER A 394 18.30 2.65 12.88
C SER A 394 17.51 3.86 13.36
N GLU A 395 17.50 4.10 14.67
CA GLU A 395 16.96 5.35 15.23
C GLU A 395 17.67 6.61 14.69
N GLU A 396 18.95 6.52 14.33
CA GLU A 396 19.66 7.63 13.69
C GLU A 396 19.12 7.91 12.28
N ASP A 397 18.87 6.86 11.49
CA ASP A 397 18.29 7.00 10.15
C ASP A 397 16.88 7.60 10.22
N ILE A 398 16.08 7.14 11.19
CA ILE A 398 14.74 7.71 11.43
C ILE A 398 14.84 9.19 11.82
N THR A 399 15.81 9.55 12.65
CA THR A 399 16.06 10.95 13.04
C THR A 399 16.44 11.81 11.83
N ARG A 400 17.29 11.30 10.91
CA ARG A 400 17.65 11.98 9.66
C ARG A 400 16.41 12.22 8.79
N MET A 401 15.51 11.24 8.67
CA MET A 401 14.25 11.41 7.94
C MET A 401 13.35 12.48 8.56
N GLN A 402 13.21 12.48 9.89
CA GLN A 402 12.42 13.49 10.60
C GLN A 402 13.00 14.90 10.38
N ASN A 403 14.32 15.04 10.43
CA ASN A 403 15.01 16.30 10.18
C ASN A 403 14.83 16.78 8.73
N ALA A 404 14.92 15.88 7.75
CA ALA A 404 14.67 16.22 6.35
C ALA A 404 13.22 16.72 6.13
N LEU A 405 12.22 16.03 6.71
CA LEU A 405 10.83 16.48 6.61
C LEU A 405 10.60 17.82 7.34
N LYS A 406 11.25 18.02 8.48
CA LYS A 406 11.23 19.29 9.21
C LYS A 406 11.84 20.42 8.37
N GLU A 407 13.00 20.22 7.77
CA GLU A 407 13.67 21.22 6.93
C GLU A 407 12.81 21.61 5.72
N PHE A 408 12.11 20.64 5.11
CA PHE A 408 11.10 20.94 4.11
C PHE A 408 10.01 21.87 4.68
N HIS A 409 9.44 21.53 5.84
CA HIS A 409 8.39 22.32 6.46
C HIS A 409 8.82 23.75 6.84
N ASP A 410 10.06 23.94 7.27
CA ASP A 410 10.64 25.25 7.62
C ASP A 410 10.82 26.15 6.36
N ASN A 411 10.95 25.55 5.17
CA ASN A 411 11.28 26.27 3.93
C ASN A 411 10.16 26.33 2.89
N LYS A 412 9.18 25.42 2.95
CA LYS A 412 8.15 25.28 1.91
C LYS A 412 7.34 26.54 1.64
N SER A 413 7.19 27.47 2.59
CA SER A 413 6.45 28.72 2.35
C SER A 413 7.01 29.47 1.13
N SER A 414 8.33 29.41 0.93
CA SER A 414 9.01 30.03 -0.22
C SER A 414 8.49 29.52 -1.56
N ILE A 415 8.01 28.27 -1.65
CA ILE A 415 7.44 27.72 -2.89
C ILE A 415 6.11 28.43 -3.22
N ILE A 416 5.31 28.80 -2.21
CA ILE A 416 4.09 29.59 -2.39
C ILE A 416 4.45 31.05 -2.71
N ASP A 417 5.39 31.62 -1.94
CA ASP A 417 5.80 33.02 -2.09
C ASP A 417 6.33 33.33 -3.50
N ASN A 418 6.85 32.31 -4.20
CA ASN A 418 7.35 32.42 -5.58
C ASN A 418 6.36 31.87 -6.63
N GLY A 419 5.08 31.72 -6.29
CA GLY A 419 4.01 31.36 -7.23
C GLY A 419 4.05 29.93 -7.75
N ALA A 420 4.98 29.08 -7.28
CA ALA A 420 5.11 27.72 -7.77
C ALA A 420 4.01 26.77 -7.28
N ARG A 421 3.28 27.19 -6.23
CA ARG A 421 2.13 26.49 -5.66
C ARG A 421 1.21 27.44 -4.89
N THR A 422 -0.06 27.08 -4.71
CA THR A 422 -1.05 27.90 -3.99
C THR A 422 -1.44 27.39 -2.60
N HIS A 423 -1.41 26.08 -2.32
CA HIS A 423 -1.79 25.50 -1.02
C HIS A 423 -1.15 24.13 -0.74
N TRP A 424 -1.00 23.74 0.52
CA TRP A 424 -0.37 22.46 0.92
C TRP A 424 -1.33 21.28 1.12
N GLN A 425 -2.51 21.33 0.50
CA GLN A 425 -3.52 20.25 0.59
C GLN A 425 -3.14 19.03 -0.27
N ILE A 426 -2.02 18.38 0.07
CA ILE A 426 -1.43 17.24 -0.65
C ILE A 426 -1.60 15.99 0.23
N PRO A 427 -2.44 15.00 -0.17
CA PRO A 427 -2.59 13.76 0.59
C PRO A 427 -1.26 13.04 0.82
N LYS A 428 -0.41 12.95 -0.21
CA LYS A 428 0.91 12.29 -0.11
C LYS A 428 1.84 12.95 0.92
N LEU A 429 1.78 14.27 1.06
CA LEU A 429 2.58 15.01 2.02
C LEU A 429 2.17 14.72 3.47
N GLU A 430 0.88 14.47 3.72
CA GLU A 430 0.53 13.90 5.01
C GLU A 430 1.30 12.61 5.24
N LEU A 431 1.17 11.65 4.33
CA LEU A 431 1.54 10.26 4.60
C LEU A 431 3.03 10.12 4.92
N LEU A 432 3.86 11.03 4.42
CA LEU A 432 5.29 11.14 4.80
C LEU A 432 5.49 11.25 6.31
N LYS A 433 4.59 11.93 7.03
CA LYS A 433 4.63 12.10 8.50
C LYS A 433 4.37 10.81 9.25
N SER A 434 3.74 9.82 8.60
CA SER A 434 3.48 8.50 9.17
C SER A 434 4.60 7.49 8.88
N VAL A 435 5.51 7.77 7.93
CA VAL A 435 6.57 6.83 7.52
C VAL A 435 7.47 6.45 8.70
N THR A 436 7.93 7.43 9.48
CA THR A 436 8.86 7.17 10.59
C THR A 436 8.20 6.41 11.75
N LEU A 437 6.88 6.53 11.91
CA LEU A 437 6.13 5.72 12.85
C LEU A 437 5.93 4.30 12.30
N SER A 438 5.55 4.18 11.03
CA SER A 438 5.40 2.89 10.33
C SER A 438 6.71 2.09 10.35
N ILE A 439 7.88 2.74 10.24
CA ILE A 439 9.18 2.04 10.35
C ILE A 439 9.32 1.33 11.69
N ARG A 440 9.00 2.00 12.81
CA ARG A 440 9.10 1.40 14.15
C ARG A 440 8.09 0.27 14.33
N LEU A 441 6.87 0.49 13.86
CA LEU A 441 5.78 -0.47 14.01
C LEU A 441 5.95 -1.71 13.11
N GLN A 442 6.39 -1.53 11.86
CA GLN A 442 6.25 -2.54 10.80
C GLN A 442 7.57 -2.87 10.07
N GLY A 443 8.70 -2.24 10.39
CA GLY A 443 9.96 -2.45 9.64
C GLY A 443 10.11 -1.53 8.43
N ALA A 444 11.07 -1.81 7.54
CA ALA A 444 11.39 -0.92 6.42
C ALA A 444 10.21 -0.76 5.45
N PRO A 445 9.90 0.44 4.92
CA PRO A 445 8.72 0.66 4.09
C PRO A 445 8.78 -0.08 2.75
N MET A 446 9.98 -0.29 2.20
CA MET A 446 10.20 -0.94 0.90
C MET A 446 9.64 -2.38 0.83
N GLN A 447 9.41 -3.02 1.97
CA GLN A 447 8.81 -4.36 2.01
C GLN A 447 7.34 -4.38 1.55
N TRP A 448 6.68 -3.22 1.51
CA TRP A 448 5.27 -3.03 1.15
C TRP A 448 5.08 -2.41 -0.23
N THR A 449 6.12 -2.33 -1.06
CA THR A 449 6.05 -1.59 -2.31
C THR A 449 5.19 -2.29 -3.38
N THR A 450 4.46 -1.50 -4.17
CA THR A 450 3.72 -1.99 -5.36
C THR A 450 4.60 -2.20 -6.59
N ASP A 451 5.88 -1.83 -6.56
CA ASP A 451 6.79 -1.97 -7.73
C ASP A 451 6.92 -3.43 -8.22
N ILE A 452 6.56 -4.41 -7.40
CA ILE A 452 6.68 -5.84 -7.69
C ILE A 452 5.42 -6.40 -8.38
N HIS A 453 4.33 -5.64 -8.40
CA HIS A 453 3.03 -6.08 -8.92
C HIS A 453 2.69 -5.50 -10.31
N ASN A 454 3.57 -4.67 -10.88
CA ASN A 454 3.33 -3.94 -12.12
C ASN A 454 4.09 -4.52 -13.31
#